data_AF-A0A6N3H459-F1
#
_entry.id   AF-A0A6N3H459-F1
#
_cell.length_a   1.000
_cell.length_b   1.000
_cell.length_c   1.000
_cell.angle_alpha   90.00
_cell.angle_beta   90.00
_cell.angle_gamma   90.00
#
_symmetry.space_group_name_H-M   'P 1'
#
loop_
_entity.id
_entity.type
_entity.pdbx_description
1 polymer ?
#
loop_
_entity_poly.entity_id
_entity_poly.type
_entity_poly.pdbx_seq_one_letter_code
_entity_poly.pdbx_strand_id
1 'polypeptide(L)'
;MYSNSVMNYNLKHIARLCQIDCPLVFHAGRHTYATEITLGHGVPLETVSKMLGHSQIETTQIYAKVTDDKINADTRILDERIAERFSVVI
;
A
#
# COMPACT_ATOMS: atom_id res chain seq x y z
N MET A 1 -4.19 2.46 26.94
CA MET A 1 -4.56 2.45 25.50
C MET A 1 -5.35 3.73 25.24
N TYR A 2 -4.92 4.61 24.34
CA TYR A 2 -5.66 5.84 24.04
C TYR A 2 -6.96 5.52 23.28
N SER A 3 -8.03 6.28 23.50
CA SER A 3 -9.25 6.13 22.72
C SER A 3 -9.03 6.63 21.28
N ASN A 4 -9.80 6.07 20.33
CA ASN A 4 -9.75 6.50 18.93
C ASN A 4 -9.98 8.03 18.80
N SER A 5 -10.87 8.59 19.62
CA SER A 5 -11.16 10.03 19.64
C SER A 5 -9.93 10.85 20.07
N VAL A 6 -9.23 10.44 21.12
CA VAL A 6 -8.02 11.12 21.60
C VAL A 6 -6.89 11.00 20.57
N MET A 7 -6.72 9.81 19.99
CA MET A 7 -5.72 9.58 18.94
C MET A 7 -5.97 10.51 17.73
N ASN A 8 -7.19 10.53 17.20
CA ASN A 8 -7.53 11.36 16.05
C ASN A 8 -7.47 12.86 16.37
N TYR A 9 -7.76 13.27 17.61
CA TYR A 9 -7.55 14.66 18.04
C TYR A 9 -6.07 15.06 17.94
N ASN A 10 -5.16 14.21 18.45
CA ASN A 10 -3.72 14.46 18.38
C ASN A 10 -3.22 14.44 16.93
N LEU A 11 -3.67 13.48 16.11
CA LEU A 11 -3.30 13.41 14.68
C LEU A 11 -3.72 14.68 13.91
N LYS A 12 -4.94 15.19 14.16
CA LYS A 12 -5.40 16.47 13.57
C LYS A 12 -4.60 17.67 14.07
N HIS A 13 -4.07 17.62 15.29
CA HIS A 13 -3.18 18.67 15.78
C HIS A 13 -1.83 18.62 15.06
N ILE A 14 -1.23 17.43 14.91
CA ILE A 14 0.01 17.22 14.17
C ILE A 14 -0.14 17.66 12.71
N ALA A 15 -1.23 17.27 12.04
CA ALA A 15 -1.49 17.67 10.65
C ALA A 15 -1.50 19.20 10.47
N ARG A 16 -2.08 19.95 11.40
CA ARG A 16 -2.07 21.43 11.40
C ARG A 16 -0.66 21.99 11.57
N LEU A 17 0.14 21.42 12.46
CA LEU A 17 1.53 21.85 12.68
C LEU A 17 2.41 21.58 11.45
N CYS A 18 2.17 20.45 10.77
CA CYS A 18 2.93 20.04 9.58
C CYS A 18 2.37 20.58 8.26
N GLN A 19 1.31 21.40 8.28
CA GLN A 19 0.64 21.92 7.07
C GLN A 19 0.20 20.80 6.10
N ILE A 20 -0.36 19.72 6.65
CA ILE A 20 -0.92 18.63 5.87
C ILE A 20 -2.39 18.94 5.58
N ASP A 21 -2.72 19.15 4.32
CA ASP A 21 -4.07 19.54 3.87
C ASP A 21 -5.07 18.36 3.79
N CYS A 22 -4.62 17.13 4.06
CA CYS A 22 -5.49 15.96 4.08
C CYS A 22 -5.94 15.59 5.51
N PRO A 23 -7.13 14.99 5.68
CA PRO A 23 -7.59 14.51 6.98
C PRO A 23 -6.68 13.41 7.57
N LEU A 24 -5.78 13.77 8.48
CA LEU A 24 -4.95 12.79 9.19
C LEU A 24 -5.74 12.14 10.34
N VAL A 25 -6.14 10.89 10.13
CA VAL A 25 -6.81 10.04 11.11
C VAL A 25 -6.13 8.68 11.16
N PHE A 26 -6.37 7.91 12.22
CA PHE A 26 -5.73 6.61 12.41
C PHE A 26 -5.94 5.68 11.20
N HIS A 27 -7.15 5.68 10.63
CA HIS A 27 -7.44 4.86 9.45
C HIS A 27 -6.60 5.27 8.22
N ALA A 28 -6.28 6.55 8.04
CA ALA A 28 -5.45 7.02 6.93
C ALA A 28 -4.04 6.41 6.97
N GLY A 29 -3.49 6.20 8.17
CA GLY A 29 -2.22 5.49 8.34
C GLY A 29 -2.29 4.04 7.87
N ARG A 30 -3.39 3.33 8.18
CA ARG A 30 -3.62 1.96 7.70
C ARG A 30 -3.71 1.90 6.18
N HIS A 31 -4.44 2.84 5.57
CA HIS A 31 -4.53 2.95 4.11
C HIS A 31 -3.14 3.18 3.50
N THR A 32 -2.39 4.16 4.00
CA THR A 32 -1.04 4.48 3.52
C THR A 32 -0.08 3.29 3.62
N TYR A 33 -0.12 2.55 4.73
CA TYR A 33 0.68 1.34 4.89
C TYR A 33 0.32 0.27 3.84
N ALA A 34 -0.97 0.06 3.59
CA ALA A 34 -1.45 -0.94 2.64
C ALA A 34 -1.15 -0.57 1.19
N THR A 35 -1.39 0.68 0.77
CA THR A 35 -1.24 1.08 -0.63
C THR A 35 0.19 1.47 -0.98
N GLU A 36 0.78 2.40 -0.24
CA GLU A 36 2.06 3.02 -0.60
C GLU A 36 3.24 2.15 -0.12
N ILE A 37 3.28 1.86 1.18
CA ILE A 37 4.44 1.20 1.79
C ILE A 37 4.58 -0.27 1.37
N THR A 38 3.47 -0.97 1.19
CA THR A 38 3.50 -2.41 0.89
C THR A 38 3.17 -2.71 -0.57
N LEU A 39 1.93 -2.47 -1.01
CA LEU A 39 1.53 -2.79 -2.39
C LEU A 39 2.37 -2.03 -3.42
N GLY A 40 2.63 -0.73 -3.21
CA GLY A 40 3.48 0.09 -4.08
C GLY A 40 4.93 -0.40 -4.19
N HIS A 41 5.42 -1.12 -3.17
CA HIS A 41 6.77 -1.70 -3.15
C HIS A 41 6.79 -3.20 -3.49
N GLY A 42 5.76 -3.70 -4.19
CA GLY A 42 5.77 -5.06 -4.72
C GLY A 42 5.40 -6.16 -3.71
N VAL A 43 4.99 -5.82 -2.49
CA VAL A 43 4.53 -6.84 -1.53
C VAL A 43 3.24 -7.50 -2.08
N PRO A 44 3.15 -8.85 -2.08
CA PRO A 44 1.95 -9.55 -2.54
C PRO A 44 0.71 -9.24 -1.69
N LEU A 45 -0.47 -9.22 -2.32
CA LEU A 45 -1.73 -8.85 -1.67
C LEU A 45 -2.07 -9.77 -0.49
N GLU A 46 -1.76 -11.07 -0.60
CA GLU A 46 -1.97 -12.09 0.42
C GLU A 46 -1.12 -11.79 1.66
N THR A 47 0.11 -11.36 1.45
CA THR A 47 1.05 -10.98 2.51
C THR A 47 0.54 -9.72 3.22
N VAL A 48 0.13 -8.70 2.47
CA VAL A 48 -0.46 -7.49 3.03
C VAL A 48 -1.73 -7.82 3.82
N SER A 49 -2.58 -8.70 3.30
CA SER A 49 -3.81 -9.15 3.98
C SER A 49 -3.51 -9.77 5.35
N LYS A 50 -2.47 -10.61 5.44
CA LYS A 50 -2.02 -11.21 6.70
C LYS A 50 -1.43 -10.16 7.65
N MET A 51 -0.60 -9.25 7.16
CA MET A 51 -0.02 -8.16 7.96
C MET A 51 -1.09 -7.23 8.55
N LEU A 52 -2.17 -7.00 7.81
CA LEU A 52 -3.30 -6.19 8.24
C LEU A 52 -4.29 -6.95 9.15
N GLY A 53 -4.11 -8.26 9.34
CA GLY A 53 -4.98 -9.10 10.14
C GLY A 53 -6.38 -9.32 9.54
N HIS A 54 -6.50 -9.29 8.20
CA HIS A 54 -7.77 -9.53 7.53
C HIS A 54 -8.05 -11.03 7.38
N SER A 55 -9.24 -11.45 7.81
CA SER A 55 -9.72 -12.83 7.66
C SER A 55 -10.13 -13.17 6.22
N GLN A 56 -10.41 -12.16 5.41
CA GLN A 56 -10.88 -12.27 4.03
C GLN A 56 -9.97 -11.40 3.15
N ILE A 57 -9.49 -11.93 2.03
CA ILE A 57 -8.57 -11.19 1.16
C ILE A 57 -9.29 -10.06 0.41
N GLU A 58 -10.60 -10.20 0.23
CA GLU A 58 -11.52 -9.26 -0.39
C GLU A 58 -11.49 -7.89 0.31
N THR A 59 -11.30 -7.87 1.64
CA THR A 59 -11.15 -6.60 2.38
C THR A 59 -9.83 -5.90 2.07
N THR A 60 -8.81 -6.62 1.63
CA THR A 60 -7.51 -6.06 1.21
C THR A 60 -7.54 -5.62 -0.25
N GLN A 61 -8.40 -6.22 -1.10
CA GLN A 61 -8.52 -5.87 -2.52
C GLN A 61 -8.92 -4.40 -2.74
N ILE A 62 -9.58 -3.75 -1.78
CA ILE A 62 -9.90 -2.31 -1.87
C ILE A 62 -8.65 -1.44 -2.04
N TYR A 63 -7.49 -1.90 -1.59
CA TYR A 63 -6.21 -1.20 -1.71
C TYR A 63 -5.52 -1.47 -3.06
N ALA A 64 -5.82 -2.61 -3.70
CA ALA A 64 -5.19 -3.03 -4.95
C ALA A 64 -5.65 -2.22 -6.17
N LYS A 65 -6.82 -1.56 -6.09
CA LYS A 65 -7.39 -0.75 -7.18
C LYS A 65 -6.61 0.54 -7.46
N VAL A 66 -5.66 0.90 -6.59
CA VAL A 66 -4.95 2.19 -6.62
C VAL A 66 -3.68 2.14 -7.48
N THR A 67 -3.26 0.97 -7.98
CA THR A 67 -1.92 0.81 -8.55
C THR A 67 -1.89 0.35 -10.01
N ASP A 68 -2.46 1.14 -10.92
CA ASP A 68 -2.22 0.95 -12.37
C ASP A 68 -0.73 1.10 -12.69
N ASP A 69 -0.01 1.97 -11.99
CA ASP A 69 1.44 2.14 -12.09
C ASP A 69 2.22 0.87 -11.73
N LYS A 70 1.71 0.08 -10.78
CA LYS A 70 2.31 -1.18 -10.40
C LYS A 70 2.17 -2.23 -11.50
N ILE A 71 1.02 -2.29 -12.17
CA ILE A 71 0.81 -3.22 -13.29
C ILE A 71 1.86 -2.94 -14.38
N ASN A 72 2.10 -1.67 -14.68
CA ASN A 72 3.13 -1.26 -15.64
C ASN A 72 4.55 -1.60 -15.17
N ALA A 73 4.85 -1.47 -13.88
CA ALA A 73 6.15 -1.85 -13.33
C ALA A 73 6.36 -3.38 -13.35
N ASP A 74 5.36 -4.14 -12.90
CA ASP A 74 5.42 -5.60 -12.84
C ASP A 74 5.54 -6.23 -14.23
N THR A 75 4.84 -5.67 -15.24
CA THR A 75 4.96 -6.11 -16.64
C THR A 75 6.33 -5.83 -17.22
N ARG A 76 6.92 -4.65 -16.99
CA ARG A 76 8.29 -4.34 -17.42
C ARG A 76 9.32 -5.29 -16.80
N ILE A 77 9.21 -5.55 -15.50
CA ILE A 77 10.11 -6.49 -14.80
C ILE A 77 9.97 -7.91 -15.38
N LEU A 78 8.75 -8.32 -15.71
CA LEU A 78 8.51 -9.61 -16.36
C LEU A 78 9.16 -9.68 -17.74
N ASP A 79 9.00 -8.63 -18.55
CA ASP A 79 9.59 -8.53 -19.89
C ASP A 79 11.12 -8.61 -19.84
N GLU A 80 11.75 -7.88 -18.90
CA GLU A 80 13.21 -7.93 -18.68
C GLU A 80 13.68 -9.34 -18.30
N ARG A 81 12.99 -9.99 -17.36
CA ARG A 81 13.34 -11.36 -16.93
C ARG A 81 13.17 -12.38 -18.04
N ILE A 82 12.16 -12.23 -18.89
CA ILE A 82 11.96 -13.07 -20.06
C ILE A 82 13.09 -12.82 -21.07
N ALA A 83 13.41 -11.57 -21.36
CA ALA A 83 14.50 -11.21 -22.26
C ALA A 83 15.84 -11.83 -21.81
N GLU A 84 16.20 -11.71 -20.53
CA GLU A 84 17.42 -12.31 -19.97
C GLU A 84 17.42 -13.85 -20.02
N ARG A 85 16.26 -14.47 -19.79
CA ARG A 85 16.14 -15.94 -19.70
C ARG A 85 16.14 -16.60 -21.08
N PHE A 86 15.63 -15.92 -22.10
CA PHE A 86 15.43 -16.46 -23.44
C PHE A 86 16.32 -15.84 -24.52
N SER A 87 17.26 -14.94 -24.19
CA SER A 87 18.25 -14.40 -25.13
C SER A 87 19.36 -15.37 -25.55
N VAL A 88 19.16 -16.68 -25.42
CA VAL A 88 20.14 -17.66 -25.88
C VAL A 88 19.55 -18.44 -27.05
N VAL A 89 20.31 -18.40 -28.14
CA VAL A 89 20.14 -19.05 -29.45
C VAL A 89 19.32 -18.25 -30.47
N ILE A 90 19.98 -17.29 -31.14
CA ILE A 90 20.52 -17.48 -32.51
C ILE A 90 21.89 -16.82 -32.57
#